data_AF-A0A7W4E270-F1
#
_entry.id   AF-A0A7W4E270-F1
#
_cell.length_a   1.000
_cell.length_b   1.000
_cell.length_c   1.000
_cell.angle_alpha   90.00
_cell.angle_beta   90.00
_cell.angle_gamma   90.00
#
_symmetry.space_group_name_H-M   'P 1'
#
loop_
_entity.id
_entity.type
_entity.pdbx_description
1 polymer ?
#
loop_
_entity_poly.entity_id
_entity_poly.type
_entity_poly.pdbx_seq_one_letter_code
_entity_poly.pdbx_strand_id
1 'polypeptide(L)'
;MKRLLFIGLVFSANLLFAQKPCGFKDGLQEGLCKQFYDNGNTKEACHWKKGKLDGQAIFYYENGTKSAEGYFKKGFKVKTWTYYSKDGKISGKENFVYRDYMSVLEGEYITYHPNGNVETKTNYKDGKINGDYYSYYENGAIQNKAKLHNNVTNSFEIFYPNGNISSKGATDADFKRTGEWTYYRNDGTIEKIVTFKNGNKISEKKYKK
;
A
#
# COMPACT_ATOMS: atom_id res chain seq x y z
N MET A 1 36.36 68.75 24.21
CA MET A 1 36.61 67.30 24.11
C MET A 1 35.77 66.57 25.15
N LYS A 2 34.75 65.82 24.71
CA LYS A 2 34.18 64.59 25.32
C LYS A 2 33.01 64.18 24.42
N ARG A 3 33.25 63.18 23.56
CA ARG A 3 32.25 62.58 22.67
C ARG A 3 31.46 61.55 23.49
N LEU A 4 30.13 61.71 23.60
CA LEU A 4 29.24 60.62 23.97
C LEU A 4 29.08 59.70 22.74
N LEU A 5 29.52 58.45 22.86
CA LEU A 5 29.18 57.37 21.93
C LEU A 5 27.83 56.79 22.34
N PHE A 6 26.79 57.05 21.55
CA PHE A 6 25.55 56.27 21.57
C PHE A 6 25.77 55.02 20.72
N ILE A 7 25.91 53.86 21.37
CA ILE A 7 25.87 52.56 20.69
C ILE A 7 24.39 52.25 20.48
N GLY A 8 23.91 52.47 19.26
CA GLY A 8 22.60 52.02 18.83
C GLY A 8 22.60 50.50 18.65
N LEU A 9 21.89 49.80 19.53
CA LEU A 9 21.51 48.40 19.36
C LEU A 9 20.53 48.28 18.20
N VAL A 10 21.01 47.82 17.04
CA VAL A 10 20.14 47.42 15.93
C VAL A 10 19.66 46.01 16.23
N PHE A 11 18.48 45.89 16.84
CA PHE A 11 17.71 44.65 16.80
C PHE A 11 17.19 44.47 15.37
N SER A 12 17.91 43.74 14.53
CA SER A 12 17.33 43.21 13.30
C SER A 12 16.31 42.14 13.69
N ALA A 13 15.05 42.56 13.79
CA ALA A 13 13.93 41.65 13.85
C ALA A 13 13.88 40.90 12.51
N ASN A 14 14.54 39.75 12.44
CA ASN A 14 14.21 38.72 11.47
C ASN A 14 12.80 38.23 11.82
N LEU A 15 11.77 38.95 11.35
CA LEU A 15 10.46 38.36 11.20
C LEU A 15 10.61 37.24 10.18
N LEU A 16 10.88 36.04 10.69
CA LEU A 16 10.50 34.81 10.01
C LEU A 16 8.99 34.91 9.84
N PHE A 17 8.54 35.42 8.70
CA PHE A 17 7.18 35.18 8.25
C PHE A 17 7.08 33.66 8.11
N ALA A 18 6.62 32.98 9.16
CA ALA A 18 6.16 31.62 9.06
C ALA A 18 5.09 31.65 7.96
N GLN A 19 5.46 31.23 6.75
CA GLN A 19 4.53 31.12 5.63
C GLN A 19 3.34 30.34 6.18
N LYS A 20 2.15 30.94 6.11
CA LYS A 20 0.95 30.34 6.70
C LYS A 20 0.88 28.88 6.25
N PRO A 21 0.67 27.93 7.17
CA PRO A 21 0.70 26.52 6.86
C PRO A 21 -0.35 26.14 5.82
N CYS A 22 -1.37 26.96 5.58
CA CYS A 22 -2.37 26.72 4.55
C CYS A 22 -2.89 28.04 3.97
N GLY A 23 -3.18 28.04 2.67
CA GLY A 23 -3.94 29.10 2.02
C GLY A 23 -5.44 28.88 2.16
N PHE A 24 -6.21 29.98 2.17
CA PHE A 24 -7.67 29.94 2.15
C PHE A 24 -8.21 30.86 1.06
N LYS A 25 -9.27 30.42 0.38
CA LYS A 25 -10.06 31.19 -0.57
C LYS A 25 -11.54 30.94 -0.28
N ASP A 26 -12.32 32.02 -0.13
CA ASP A 26 -13.75 31.97 0.20
C ASP A 26 -14.05 31.16 1.48
N GLY A 27 -13.17 31.25 2.48
CA GLY A 27 -13.27 30.50 3.74
C GLY A 27 -12.88 29.02 3.66
N LEU A 28 -12.46 28.53 2.49
CA LEU A 28 -12.09 27.13 2.26
C LEU A 28 -10.59 26.98 1.99
N GLN A 29 -9.98 25.86 2.37
CA GLN A 29 -8.57 25.59 2.07
C GLN A 29 -8.31 25.60 0.56
N GLU A 30 -7.24 26.26 0.15
CA GLU A 30 -6.84 26.44 -1.24
C GLU A 30 -5.30 26.46 -1.36
N GLY A 31 -4.75 25.74 -2.33
CA GLY A 31 -3.31 25.66 -2.57
C GLY A 31 -2.60 24.60 -1.71
N LEU A 32 -1.28 24.73 -1.58
CA LEU A 32 -0.48 23.81 -0.78
C LEU A 32 -0.67 24.12 0.71
N CYS A 33 -1.10 23.12 1.47
CA CYS A 33 -1.22 23.20 2.91
C CYS A 33 -0.35 22.13 3.59
N LYS A 34 0.30 22.52 4.69
CA LYS A 34 1.17 21.70 5.51
C LYS A 34 0.60 21.60 6.93
N GLN A 35 0.71 20.42 7.51
CA GLN A 35 0.53 20.23 8.95
C GLN A 35 1.84 19.70 9.55
N PHE A 36 2.01 19.89 10.84
CA PHE A 36 3.22 19.53 11.57
C PHE A 36 2.88 18.63 12.75
N TYR A 37 3.84 17.81 13.15
CA TYR A 37 3.85 17.13 14.44
C TYR A 37 4.24 18.10 15.56
N ASP A 38 4.05 17.69 16.81
CA ASP A 38 4.39 18.49 17.99
C ASP A 38 5.90 18.80 18.07
N ASN A 39 6.73 17.91 17.50
CA ASN A 39 8.18 18.10 17.37
C ASN A 39 8.59 19.09 16.26
N GLY A 40 7.63 19.68 15.55
CA GLY A 40 7.85 20.63 14.45
C GLY A 40 8.14 19.99 13.09
N ASN A 41 8.30 18.68 12.99
CA ASN A 41 8.46 18.00 11.70
C ASN A 41 7.17 18.06 10.88
N THR A 42 7.30 18.13 9.56
CA THR A 42 6.12 18.09 8.67
C THR A 42 5.43 16.75 8.83
N LYS A 43 4.11 16.77 9.06
CA LYS A 43 3.23 15.60 9.14
C LYS A 43 2.60 15.29 7.79
N GLU A 44 2.16 16.33 7.10
CA GLU A 44 1.62 16.23 5.74
C GLU A 44 1.85 17.52 4.96
N ALA A 45 1.95 17.40 3.65
CA ALA A 45 2.01 18.48 2.68
C ALA A 45 1.09 18.12 1.50
N CYS A 46 -0.05 18.77 1.42
CA CYS A 46 -1.18 18.37 0.59
C CYS A 46 -1.75 19.55 -0.21
N HIS A 47 -2.15 19.32 -1.46
CA HIS A 47 -2.85 20.32 -2.26
C HIS A 47 -4.36 20.28 -1.98
N TRP A 48 -4.90 21.46 -1.67
CA TRP A 48 -6.31 21.70 -1.41
C TRP A 48 -6.93 22.57 -2.52
N LYS A 49 -8.18 22.29 -2.83
CA LYS A 49 -9.01 23.09 -3.73
C LYS A 49 -10.43 23.10 -3.20
N LYS A 50 -10.98 24.29 -2.92
CA LYS A 50 -12.33 24.46 -2.37
C LYS A 50 -12.59 23.55 -1.15
N GLY A 51 -11.62 23.47 -0.23
CA GLY A 51 -11.76 22.74 1.03
C GLY A 51 -11.68 21.21 0.89
N LYS A 52 -11.22 20.69 -0.26
CA LYS A 52 -10.96 19.25 -0.45
C LYS A 52 -9.55 19.03 -0.98
N LEU A 53 -8.96 17.88 -0.65
CA LEU A 53 -7.72 17.43 -1.26
C LEU A 53 -7.91 17.24 -2.77
N ASP A 54 -7.16 17.98 -3.59
CA ASP A 54 -7.19 17.90 -5.05
C ASP A 54 -5.81 18.28 -5.59
N GLY A 55 -5.01 17.26 -5.93
CA GLY A 55 -3.61 17.42 -6.33
C GLY A 55 -2.67 16.51 -5.54
N GLN A 56 -1.40 16.86 -5.53
CA GLN A 56 -0.36 16.06 -4.88
C GLN A 56 -0.50 16.08 -3.35
N ALA A 57 -0.26 14.94 -2.72
CA ALA A 57 -0.20 14.79 -1.28
C ALA A 57 1.02 13.96 -0.87
N ILE A 58 1.69 14.39 0.19
CA ILE A 58 2.82 13.73 0.81
C ILE A 58 2.58 13.67 2.30
N PHE A 59 2.75 12.50 2.88
CA PHE A 59 2.65 12.24 4.30
C PHE A 59 4.01 11.78 4.81
N TYR A 60 4.27 12.10 6.06
CA TYR A 60 5.54 11.81 6.70
C TYR A 60 5.29 11.05 8.00
N TYR A 61 6.31 10.32 8.45
CA TYR A 61 6.43 9.86 9.82
C TYR A 61 7.00 10.98 10.68
N GLU A 62 6.86 10.85 11.99
CA GLU A 62 7.35 11.83 12.96
C GLU A 62 8.87 12.03 12.93
N ASN A 63 9.63 11.04 12.43
CA ASN A 63 11.07 11.13 12.19
C ASN A 63 11.44 11.90 10.90
N GLY A 64 10.45 12.42 10.16
CA GLY A 64 10.64 13.19 8.93
C GLY A 64 10.76 12.36 7.65
N THR A 65 10.82 11.03 7.73
CA THR A 65 10.79 10.15 6.56
C THR A 65 9.40 10.15 5.93
N LYS A 66 9.29 10.09 4.59
CA LYS A 66 7.97 9.94 3.95
C LYS A 66 7.29 8.66 4.44
N SER A 67 5.98 8.69 4.64
CA SER A 67 5.16 7.51 4.93
C SER A 67 4.28 7.13 3.74
N ALA A 68 3.82 8.12 2.97
CA ALA A 68 3.11 7.91 1.73
C ALA A 68 3.20 9.13 0.81
N GLU A 69 3.11 8.91 -0.50
CA GLU A 69 2.87 9.98 -1.46
C GLU A 69 1.98 9.54 -2.62
N GLY A 70 1.22 10.47 -3.17
CA GLY A 70 0.30 10.21 -4.27
C GLY A 70 -0.50 11.44 -4.67
N TYR A 71 -1.65 11.21 -5.30
CA TYR A 71 -2.55 12.27 -5.74
C TYR A 71 -3.96 12.03 -5.21
N PHE A 72 -4.65 13.12 -4.91
CA PHE A 72 -6.08 13.15 -4.64
C PHE A 72 -6.84 13.85 -5.76
N LYS A 73 -8.10 13.44 -5.95
CA LYS A 73 -9.10 14.15 -6.71
C LYS A 73 -10.37 14.30 -5.88
N LYS A 74 -10.80 15.53 -5.59
CA LYS A 74 -12.00 15.82 -4.79
C LYS A 74 -12.06 15.05 -3.45
N GLY A 75 -10.92 14.79 -2.81
CA GLY A 75 -10.80 14.03 -1.57
C GLY A 75 -10.51 12.54 -1.71
N PHE A 76 -10.48 11.99 -2.93
CA PHE A 76 -10.30 10.56 -3.19
C PHE A 76 -8.94 10.25 -3.82
N LYS A 77 -8.30 9.16 -3.42
CA LYS A 77 -7.01 8.73 -3.98
C LYS A 77 -7.15 8.47 -5.47
N VAL A 78 -6.17 8.92 -6.25
CA VAL A 78 -6.05 8.66 -7.69
C VAL A 78 -4.59 8.44 -8.07
N LYS A 79 -4.36 7.83 -9.24
CA LYS A 79 -3.04 7.46 -9.75
C LYS A 79 -2.32 6.51 -8.78
N THR A 80 -1.00 6.39 -8.95
CA THR A 80 -0.15 5.61 -8.07
C THR A 80 0.04 6.29 -6.72
N TRP A 81 -0.21 5.54 -5.67
CA TRP A 81 0.16 5.82 -4.30
C TRP A 81 1.35 4.95 -3.94
N THR A 82 2.43 5.58 -3.45
CA THR A 82 3.62 4.88 -2.96
C THR A 82 3.68 5.01 -1.45
N TYR A 83 3.92 3.90 -0.78
CA TYR A 83 4.03 3.81 0.67
C TYR A 83 5.45 3.46 1.05
N TYR A 84 5.86 3.96 2.21
CA TYR A 84 7.22 3.82 2.71
C TYR A 84 7.20 3.30 4.13
N SER A 85 8.20 2.54 4.51
CA SER A 85 8.50 2.19 5.90
C SER A 85 9.22 3.32 6.63
N LYS A 86 9.34 3.22 7.96
CA LYS A 86 10.00 4.25 8.79
C LYS A 86 11.48 4.47 8.47
N ASP A 87 12.15 3.47 7.88
CA ASP A 87 13.54 3.55 7.37
C ASP A 87 13.62 4.07 5.92
N GLY A 88 12.49 4.43 5.30
CA GLY A 88 12.42 5.09 4.00
C GLY A 88 12.41 4.16 2.79
N LYS A 89 12.37 2.84 3.01
CA LYS A 89 12.20 1.87 1.91
C LYS A 89 10.75 1.90 1.43
N ILE A 90 10.53 1.58 0.15
CA ILE A 90 9.18 1.41 -0.38
C ILE A 90 8.58 0.13 0.21
N SER A 91 7.43 0.24 0.84
CA SER A 91 6.67 -0.89 1.40
C SER A 91 5.52 -1.33 0.49
N GLY A 92 5.05 -0.45 -0.41
CA GLY A 92 4.07 -0.83 -1.41
C GLY A 92 3.75 0.27 -2.42
N LYS A 93 3.10 -0.14 -3.51
CA LYS A 93 2.47 0.75 -4.48
C LYS A 93 1.08 0.25 -4.85
N GLU A 94 0.14 1.18 -4.90
CA GLU A 94 -1.26 0.94 -5.24
C GLU A 94 -1.68 1.92 -6.32
N ASN A 95 -2.52 1.50 -7.26
CA ASN A 95 -3.07 2.39 -8.27
C ASN A 95 -4.57 2.57 -8.04
N PHE A 96 -5.02 3.83 -8.08
CA PHE A 96 -6.42 4.20 -7.86
C PHE A 96 -6.99 5.01 -9.03
N VAL A 97 -8.28 4.84 -9.26
CA VAL A 97 -9.11 5.73 -10.08
C VAL A 97 -10.25 6.31 -9.24
N TYR A 98 -10.70 7.50 -9.62
CA TYR A 98 -11.88 8.12 -9.02
C TYR A 98 -13.11 7.75 -9.84
N ARG A 99 -14.04 7.01 -9.22
CA ARG A 99 -15.31 6.58 -9.83
C ARG A 99 -16.39 6.57 -8.74
N ASP A 100 -17.61 6.97 -9.09
CA ASP A 100 -18.78 6.91 -8.20
C ASP A 100 -18.54 7.47 -6.79
N TYR A 101 -17.85 8.62 -6.72
CA TYR A 101 -17.50 9.27 -5.46
C TYR A 101 -16.69 8.41 -4.49
N MET A 102 -15.82 7.53 -5.02
CA MET A 102 -14.89 6.73 -4.23
C MET A 102 -13.54 6.54 -4.92
N SER A 103 -12.55 6.10 -4.15
CA SER A 103 -11.25 5.62 -4.68
C SER A 103 -11.39 4.14 -4.97
N VAL A 104 -11.19 3.73 -6.22
CA VAL A 104 -11.30 2.33 -6.67
C VAL A 104 -9.91 1.86 -7.07
N LEU A 105 -9.47 0.71 -6.54
CA LEU A 105 -8.21 0.09 -6.96
C LEU A 105 -8.29 -0.35 -8.42
N GLU A 106 -7.29 0.01 -9.21
CA GLU A 106 -7.23 -0.23 -10.65
C GLU A 106 -5.77 -0.28 -11.11
N GLY A 107 -5.36 -1.36 -11.77
CA GLY A 107 -3.99 -1.55 -12.26
C GLY A 107 -3.07 -2.26 -11.25
N GLU A 108 -1.76 -2.07 -11.41
CA GLU A 108 -0.75 -2.82 -10.65
C GLU A 108 -0.85 -2.55 -9.14
N TYR A 109 -0.73 -3.61 -8.37
CA TYR A 109 -0.60 -3.61 -6.91
C TYR A 109 0.65 -4.39 -6.54
N ILE A 110 1.52 -3.79 -5.73
CA ILE A 110 2.77 -4.41 -5.30
C ILE A 110 3.05 -4.07 -3.83
N THR A 111 3.45 -5.06 -3.04
CA THR A 111 4.00 -4.87 -1.70
C THR A 111 5.40 -5.44 -1.62
N TYR A 112 6.15 -5.00 -0.63
CA TYR A 112 7.54 -5.39 -0.42
C TYR A 112 7.75 -5.88 1.01
N HIS A 113 8.55 -6.92 1.15
CA HIS A 113 9.10 -7.39 2.42
C HIS A 113 10.03 -6.32 3.03
N PRO A 114 10.29 -6.37 4.35
CA PRO A 114 11.23 -5.43 5.01
C PRO A 114 12.65 -5.43 4.42
N ASN A 115 13.05 -6.53 3.78
CA ASN A 115 14.33 -6.66 3.09
C ASN A 115 14.35 -5.99 1.70
N GLY A 116 13.21 -5.47 1.22
CA GLY A 116 13.06 -4.80 -0.07
C GLY A 116 12.67 -5.72 -1.23
N ASN A 117 12.60 -7.04 -1.03
CA ASN A 117 12.11 -7.98 -2.04
C ASN A 117 10.60 -7.84 -2.20
N VAL A 118 10.09 -8.14 -3.39
CA VAL A 118 8.65 -8.15 -3.65
C VAL A 118 7.99 -9.20 -2.76
N GLU A 119 6.93 -8.82 -2.05
CA GLU A 119 6.13 -9.72 -1.24
C GLU A 119 4.90 -10.19 -2.02
N THR A 120 4.14 -9.25 -2.58
CA THR A 120 2.94 -9.55 -3.39
C THR A 120 2.96 -8.71 -4.65
N LYS A 121 2.56 -9.30 -5.77
CA LYS A 121 2.35 -8.60 -7.04
C LYS A 121 1.08 -9.10 -7.73
N THR A 122 0.19 -8.18 -8.06
CA THR A 122 -1.03 -8.49 -8.81
C THR A 122 -1.59 -7.27 -9.55
N ASN A 123 -2.74 -7.43 -10.20
CA ASN A 123 -3.47 -6.34 -10.85
C ASN A 123 -4.92 -6.30 -10.34
N TYR A 124 -5.41 -5.09 -10.09
CA TYR A 124 -6.81 -4.82 -9.79
C TYR A 124 -7.54 -4.32 -11.02
N LYS A 125 -8.82 -4.66 -11.11
CA LYS A 125 -9.79 -4.07 -12.03
C LYS A 125 -11.10 -3.89 -11.27
N ASP A 126 -11.62 -2.67 -11.26
CA ASP A 126 -12.87 -2.33 -10.56
C ASP A 126 -12.87 -2.80 -9.09
N GLY A 127 -11.73 -2.63 -8.40
CA GLY A 127 -11.57 -3.01 -6.99
C GLY A 127 -11.39 -4.50 -6.72
N LYS A 128 -11.32 -5.36 -7.76
CA LYS A 128 -11.10 -6.80 -7.61
C LYS A 128 -9.80 -7.22 -8.28
N ILE A 129 -9.11 -8.21 -7.70
CA ILE A 129 -7.94 -8.83 -8.32
C ILE A 129 -8.37 -9.52 -9.61
N ASN A 130 -7.72 -9.15 -10.71
CA ASN A 130 -8.00 -9.67 -12.03
C ASN A 130 -6.71 -9.76 -12.84
N GLY A 131 -6.30 -10.99 -13.17
CA GLY A 131 -5.05 -11.31 -13.84
C GLY A 131 -4.17 -12.21 -12.97
N ASP A 132 -2.87 -12.16 -13.20
CA ASP A 132 -1.93 -12.97 -12.45
C ASP A 132 -1.74 -12.44 -11.02
N TYR A 133 -1.63 -13.36 -10.08
CA TYR A 133 -1.31 -13.10 -8.68
C TYR A 133 -0.11 -13.92 -8.29
N TYR A 134 0.84 -13.24 -7.65
CA TYR A 134 2.02 -13.84 -7.06
C TYR A 134 2.20 -13.30 -5.65
N SER A 135 2.57 -14.17 -4.73
CA SER A 135 3.28 -13.77 -3.53
C SER A 135 4.56 -14.57 -3.37
N TYR A 136 5.51 -14.00 -2.66
CA TYR A 136 6.87 -14.52 -2.53
C TYR A 136 7.26 -14.61 -1.07
N TYR A 137 8.09 -15.59 -0.74
CA TYR A 137 8.83 -15.64 0.51
C TYR A 137 9.87 -14.51 0.56
N GLU A 138 10.37 -14.18 1.75
CA GLU A 138 11.41 -13.14 1.92
C GLU A 138 12.68 -13.43 1.10
N ASN A 139 13.01 -14.70 0.87
CA ASN A 139 14.16 -15.11 0.04
C ASN A 139 13.91 -14.95 -1.49
N GLY A 140 12.74 -14.47 -1.90
CA GLY A 140 12.34 -14.26 -3.30
C GLY A 140 11.75 -15.50 -3.99
N ALA A 141 11.70 -16.66 -3.32
CA ALA A 141 11.03 -17.83 -3.88
C ALA A 141 9.51 -17.61 -3.94
N ILE A 142 8.85 -18.12 -4.98
CA ILE A 142 7.39 -18.03 -5.11
C ILE A 142 6.75 -18.80 -3.94
N GLN A 143 5.82 -18.16 -3.25
CA GLN A 143 5.02 -18.74 -2.19
C GLN A 143 3.62 -19.10 -2.70
N ASN A 144 2.98 -18.17 -3.43
CA ASN A 144 1.64 -18.37 -3.97
C ASN A 144 1.58 -17.92 -5.43
N LYS A 145 0.78 -18.62 -6.24
CA LYS A 145 0.52 -18.28 -7.64
C LYS A 145 -0.93 -18.59 -8.01
N ALA A 146 -1.59 -17.67 -8.71
CA ALA A 146 -2.91 -17.90 -9.28
C ALA A 146 -3.15 -17.01 -10.52
N LYS A 147 -4.11 -17.42 -11.36
CA LYS A 147 -4.73 -16.54 -12.35
C LYS A 147 -6.16 -16.27 -11.93
N LEU A 148 -6.41 -15.07 -11.45
CA LEU A 148 -7.68 -14.66 -10.86
C LEU A 148 -8.55 -13.93 -11.88
N HIS A 149 -9.85 -14.15 -11.78
CA HIS A 149 -10.86 -13.35 -12.45
C HIS A 149 -11.87 -12.88 -11.41
N ASN A 150 -11.87 -11.58 -11.12
CA ASN A 150 -12.72 -10.98 -10.08
C ASN A 150 -12.58 -11.69 -8.72
N ASN A 151 -11.34 -11.88 -8.25
CA ASN A 151 -10.96 -12.63 -7.03
C ASN A 151 -11.18 -14.16 -7.06
N VAL A 152 -11.74 -14.73 -8.13
CA VAL A 152 -12.02 -16.18 -8.21
C VAL A 152 -10.93 -16.88 -9.02
N THR A 153 -10.53 -18.09 -8.62
CA THR A 153 -9.63 -18.95 -9.40
C THR A 153 -10.02 -20.43 -9.28
N ASN A 154 -9.80 -21.19 -10.34
CA ASN A 154 -9.91 -22.65 -10.31
C ASN A 154 -8.59 -23.34 -9.92
N SER A 155 -7.48 -22.59 -9.91
CA SER A 155 -6.16 -23.10 -9.52
C SER A 155 -5.41 -22.00 -8.78
N PHE A 156 -5.41 -22.12 -7.46
CA PHE A 156 -4.54 -21.40 -6.54
C PHE A 156 -3.44 -22.37 -6.12
N GLU A 157 -2.18 -22.04 -6.40
CA GLU A 157 -1.03 -22.88 -6.12
C GLU A 157 -0.24 -22.28 -4.95
N ILE A 158 0.08 -23.11 -3.97
CA ILE A 158 0.91 -22.78 -2.82
C ILE A 158 2.16 -23.63 -2.92
N PHE A 159 3.32 -23.03 -2.78
CA PHE A 159 4.63 -23.67 -2.94
C PHE A 159 5.33 -23.78 -1.58
N TYR A 160 6.19 -24.78 -1.45
CA TYR A 160 7.21 -24.84 -0.42
C TYR A 160 8.38 -23.89 -0.76
N PRO A 161 9.22 -23.50 0.21
CA PRO A 161 10.40 -22.67 -0.05
C PRO A 161 11.40 -23.28 -1.05
N ASN A 162 11.38 -24.60 -1.25
CA ASN A 162 12.21 -25.30 -2.24
C ASN A 162 11.64 -25.24 -3.67
N GLY A 163 10.49 -24.60 -3.88
CA GLY A 163 9.83 -24.47 -5.19
C GLY A 163 8.88 -25.60 -5.57
N ASN A 164 8.76 -26.67 -4.77
CA ASN A 164 7.78 -27.72 -5.02
C ASN A 164 6.39 -27.25 -4.58
N ILE A 165 5.33 -27.65 -5.32
CA ILE A 165 3.96 -27.33 -4.92
C ILE A 165 3.67 -28.03 -3.59
N SER A 166 3.19 -27.28 -2.61
CA SER A 166 2.68 -27.77 -1.33
C SER A 166 1.19 -28.12 -1.43
N SER A 167 0.40 -27.25 -2.06
CA SER A 167 -1.00 -27.55 -2.31
C SER A 167 -1.56 -26.76 -3.48
N LYS A 168 -2.64 -27.25 -4.09
CA LYS A 168 -3.39 -26.50 -5.08
C LYS A 168 -4.88 -26.85 -5.11
N GLY A 169 -5.71 -25.90 -5.49
CA GLY A 169 -7.15 -26.08 -5.69
C GLY A 169 -7.87 -24.77 -5.99
N ALA A 170 -9.20 -24.80 -6.11
CA ALA A 170 -10.01 -23.62 -6.42
C ALA A 170 -10.32 -22.77 -5.17
N THR A 171 -10.58 -21.48 -5.38
CA THR A 171 -11.09 -20.57 -4.35
C THR A 171 -12.27 -19.74 -4.87
N ASP A 172 -13.18 -19.39 -3.97
CA ASP A 172 -14.19 -18.37 -4.25
C ASP A 172 -13.62 -16.94 -4.17
N ALA A 173 -14.49 -15.94 -4.30
CA ALA A 173 -14.11 -14.52 -4.32
C ALA A 173 -13.60 -13.99 -2.96
N ASP A 174 -13.83 -14.73 -1.87
CA ASP A 174 -13.29 -14.44 -0.53
C ASP A 174 -12.02 -15.26 -0.26
N PHE A 175 -11.45 -15.89 -1.30
CA PHE A 175 -10.31 -16.82 -1.21
C PHE A 175 -10.58 -18.06 -0.35
N LYS A 176 -11.85 -18.39 -0.07
CA LYS A 176 -12.18 -19.62 0.64
C LYS A 176 -12.02 -20.81 -0.31
N ARG A 177 -11.41 -21.88 0.20
CA ARG A 177 -11.20 -23.11 -0.57
C ARG A 177 -12.53 -23.71 -1.03
N THR A 178 -12.60 -24.11 -2.29
CA THR A 178 -13.74 -24.82 -2.90
C THR A 178 -13.26 -26.00 -3.72
N GLY A 179 -14.11 -27.02 -3.85
CA GLY A 179 -13.80 -28.23 -4.61
C GLY A 179 -12.65 -29.04 -4.01
N GLU A 180 -11.98 -29.82 -4.85
CA GLU A 180 -10.85 -30.63 -4.42
C GLU A 180 -9.57 -29.79 -4.30
N TRP A 181 -8.91 -29.93 -3.16
CA TRP A 181 -7.57 -29.43 -2.91
C TRP A 181 -6.61 -30.61 -2.78
N THR A 182 -5.57 -30.61 -3.61
CA THR A 182 -4.51 -31.61 -3.53
C THR A 182 -3.35 -31.06 -2.72
N TYR A 183 -2.88 -31.84 -1.76
CA TYR A 183 -1.72 -31.54 -0.92
C TYR A 183 -0.61 -32.52 -1.24
N TYR A 184 0.60 -32.00 -1.35
CA TYR A 184 1.79 -32.73 -1.73
C TYR A 184 2.81 -32.68 -0.61
N ARG A 185 3.69 -33.68 -0.54
CA ARG A 185 4.87 -33.67 0.31
C ARG A 185 6.00 -32.87 -0.34
N ASN A 186 7.06 -32.61 0.41
CA ASN A 186 8.26 -31.92 -0.10
C ASN A 186 8.93 -32.63 -1.29
N ASP A 187 8.74 -33.94 -1.46
CA ASP A 187 9.24 -34.73 -2.59
C ASP A 187 8.31 -34.70 -3.83
N GLY A 188 7.18 -33.98 -3.76
CA GLY A 188 6.19 -33.87 -4.82
C GLY A 188 5.15 -34.98 -4.85
N THR A 189 5.26 -36.01 -3.99
CA THR A 189 4.23 -37.06 -3.90
C THR A 189 2.95 -36.55 -3.25
N ILE A 190 1.79 -37.04 -3.68
CA ILE A 190 0.51 -36.65 -3.10
C ILE A 190 0.42 -37.16 -1.65
N GLU A 191 0.19 -36.25 -0.71
CA GLU A 191 -0.09 -36.58 0.69
C GLU A 191 -1.57 -36.89 0.89
N LYS A 192 -2.44 -36.01 0.39
CA LYS A 192 -3.89 -36.11 0.55
C LYS A 192 -4.65 -35.24 -0.43
N ILE A 193 -5.91 -35.59 -0.64
CA ILE A 193 -6.90 -34.75 -1.32
C ILE A 193 -7.99 -34.41 -0.31
N VAL A 194 -8.37 -33.14 -0.21
CA VAL A 194 -9.42 -32.65 0.69
C VAL A 194 -10.47 -31.92 -0.13
N THR A 195 -11.74 -32.29 0.03
CA THR A 195 -12.84 -31.57 -0.62
C THR A 195 -13.35 -30.47 0.30
N PHE A 196 -13.49 -29.25 -0.22
CA PHE A 196 -14.00 -28.09 0.50
C PHE A 196 -15.30 -27.55 -0.11
N LYS A 197 -16.18 -27.03 0.76
CA LYS A 197 -17.35 -26.24 0.38
C LYS A 197 -17.40 -24.97 1.23
N ASN A 198 -17.32 -23.81 0.58
CA ASN A 198 -17.29 -22.49 1.23
C ASN A 198 -16.22 -22.40 2.34
N GLY A 199 -15.02 -22.94 2.08
CA GLY A 199 -13.90 -22.98 3.03
C GLY A 199 -13.96 -24.10 4.07
N ASN A 200 -15.09 -24.80 4.22
CA ASN A 200 -15.23 -25.89 5.18
C ASN A 200 -14.83 -27.23 4.56
N LYS A 201 -14.01 -28.01 5.27
CA LYS A 201 -13.65 -29.38 4.87
C LYS A 201 -14.87 -30.28 4.91
N ILE A 202 -15.12 -30.99 3.82
CA ILE A 202 -16.22 -31.96 3.64
C ILE A 202 -15.70 -33.39 3.74
N SER A 203 -14.59 -33.68 3.07
CA SER A 203 -14.00 -35.02 3.05
C SER A 203 -12.49 -34.94 2.88
N GLU A 204 -11.78 -36.03 3.20
CA GLU A 204 -10.35 -36.16 3.00
C GLU A 204 -9.98 -37.60 2.65
N LYS A 205 -9.09 -37.75 1.67
CA LYS A 205 -8.45 -39.01 1.28
C LYS A 205 -6.94 -38.87 1.45
N LYS A 206 -6.35 -39.67 2.33
CA LYS A 206 -4.90 -39.70 2.56
C LYS A 206 -4.23 -40.80 1.74
N TYR A 207 -3.00 -40.53 1.31
CA TYR A 207 -2.16 -41.48 0.59
C TYR A 207 -0.96 -41.84 1.47
N LYS A 208 -0.62 -43.12 1.56
CA LYS A 208 0.59 -43.56 2.27
C LYS A 208 1.83 -43.21 1.44
N LYS A 209 2.97 -43.07 2.12
CA LYS A 209 4.27 -42.95 1.46
C LYS A 209 4.70 -44.30 0.92
#